data_AF-A0A357KX40-F1
#
_entry.id   AF-A0A357KX40-F1
#
_cell.length_a   1.000
_cell.length_b   1.000
_cell.length_c   1.000
_cell.angle_alpha   90.00
_cell.angle_beta   90.00
_cell.angle_gamma   90.00
#
_symmetry.space_group_name_H-M   'P 1'
#
loop_
_entity.id
_entity.type
_entity.pdbx_description
1 polymer ?
#
loop_
_entity_poly.entity_id
_entity_poly.type
_entity_poly.pdbx_seq_one_letter_code
_entity_poly.pdbx_strand_id
1 'polypeptide(L)'
;TDESGAVRTLLVVEQGKFGAQRRLEAHDGARVTLSGWLLERDGRRIIELEPDAAAITPTPGSTPGSTLTPGEPVVAPGVLPLGEASFQGEIVDLKCFLGAMKPGDGRAHKACATLCIRNGIPPMLVAPRSDGSLDYILLTDSAGRSARALVLGHIADPVTVRGVLSRRADLLWLAIDDRSITPR
;
A
#
# COMPACT_ATOMS: atom_id res chain seq x y z
N THR A 1 -9.64 13.74 -0.10
CA THR A 1 -9.52 13.95 -1.55
C THR A 1 -8.22 14.69 -1.82
N ASP A 2 -7.64 14.57 -3.01
CA ASP A 2 -6.52 15.44 -3.40
C ASP A 2 -7.02 16.86 -3.73
N GLU A 3 -6.11 17.74 -4.16
CA GLU A 3 -6.42 19.13 -4.54
C GLU A 3 -7.44 19.23 -5.69
N SER A 4 -7.62 18.15 -6.47
CA SER A 4 -8.62 18.06 -7.54
C SER A 4 -9.98 17.53 -7.09
N GLY A 5 -10.12 17.17 -5.81
CA GLY A 5 -11.33 16.55 -5.28
C GLY A 5 -11.42 15.03 -5.51
N ALA A 6 -10.39 14.39 -6.09
CA ALA A 6 -10.40 12.95 -6.32
C ALA A 6 -10.13 12.17 -5.03
N VAL A 7 -10.82 11.05 -4.84
CA VAL A 7 -10.55 10.14 -3.73
C VAL A 7 -9.25 9.38 -4.01
N ARG A 8 -8.37 9.31 -3.00
CA ARG A 8 -7.07 8.65 -3.08
C ARG A 8 -6.93 7.62 -1.98
N THR A 9 -6.23 6.54 -2.27
CA THR A 9 -5.81 5.54 -1.29
C THR A 9 -4.41 5.91 -0.78
N LEU A 10 -4.28 6.13 0.52
CA LEU A 10 -3.00 6.35 1.18
C LEU A 10 -2.68 5.14 2.05
N LEU A 11 -1.51 4.54 1.86
CA LEU A 11 -1.03 3.47 2.74
C LEU A 11 -0.35 4.10 3.95
N VAL A 12 -0.63 3.53 5.12
CA VAL A 12 -0.17 4.03 6.42
C VAL A 12 0.80 3.02 7.01
N VAL A 13 1.96 3.50 7.45
CA VAL A 13 3.04 2.69 8.03
C VAL A 13 3.56 3.34 9.30
N GLU A 14 4.20 2.56 10.15
CA GLU A 14 4.86 3.08 11.36
C GLU A 14 6.28 3.53 11.04
N GLN A 15 6.84 4.33 11.94
CA GLN A 15 8.29 4.53 11.98
C GLN A 15 9.03 3.19 12.13
N GLY A 16 10.21 3.10 11.52
CA GLY A 16 11.05 1.91 11.59
C GLY A 16 10.68 0.87 10.53
N LYS A 17 10.50 -0.38 10.92
CA LYS A 17 10.27 -1.51 9.98
C LYS A 17 8.94 -2.21 10.29
N PHE A 18 7.87 -1.45 10.54
CA PHE A 18 6.57 -2.00 10.98
C PHE A 18 5.41 -1.42 10.17
N GLY A 19 4.38 -2.24 9.96
CA GLY A 19 3.09 -1.78 9.46
C GLY A 19 2.23 -1.16 10.57
N ALA A 20 1.26 -0.33 10.19
CA ALA A 20 0.41 0.41 11.13
C ALA A 20 -0.86 -0.32 11.57
N GLN A 21 -1.02 -1.61 11.24
CA GLN A 21 -2.28 -2.34 11.46
C GLN A 21 -2.75 -2.27 12.91
N ARG A 22 -1.84 -2.49 13.87
CA ARG A 22 -2.17 -2.53 15.30
C ARG A 22 -2.71 -1.19 15.81
N ARG A 23 -2.13 -0.07 15.38
CA ARG A 23 -2.57 1.26 15.81
C ARG A 23 -3.85 1.70 15.11
N LEU A 24 -4.07 1.25 13.87
CA LEU A 24 -5.26 1.59 13.08
C LEU A 24 -6.47 0.70 13.36
N GLU A 25 -6.31 -0.47 13.98
CA GLU A 25 -7.41 -1.43 14.23
C GLU A 25 -8.60 -0.80 14.95
N ALA A 26 -8.35 0.03 15.97
CA ALA A 26 -9.39 0.74 16.72
C ALA A 26 -10.09 1.87 15.93
N HIS A 27 -9.59 2.18 14.73
CA HIS A 27 -10.06 3.27 13.88
C HIS A 27 -10.60 2.77 12.53
N ASP A 28 -10.75 1.46 12.35
CA ASP A 28 -11.32 0.91 11.11
C ASP A 28 -12.74 1.44 10.88
N GLY A 29 -13.00 1.90 9.66
CA GLY A 29 -14.26 2.58 9.29
C GLY A 29 -14.46 3.99 9.88
N ALA A 30 -13.57 4.48 10.74
CA ALA A 30 -13.69 5.81 11.35
C ALA A 30 -13.04 6.91 10.49
N ARG A 31 -13.54 8.14 10.61
CA ARG A 31 -12.84 9.33 10.11
C ARG A 31 -11.72 9.69 11.08
N VAL A 32 -10.49 9.75 10.57
CA VAL A 32 -9.33 10.14 11.37
C VAL A 32 -8.48 11.17 10.63
N THR A 33 -7.82 12.02 11.41
CA THR A 33 -6.72 12.86 10.98
C THR A 33 -5.43 12.14 11.36
N LEU A 34 -4.51 12.04 10.40
CA LEU A 34 -3.20 11.43 10.59
C LEU A 34 -2.12 12.51 10.59
N SER A 35 -1.15 12.44 11.51
CA SER A 35 0.11 13.20 11.43
C SER A 35 1.29 12.26 11.17
N GLY A 36 2.30 12.76 10.47
CA GLY A 36 3.39 11.93 9.99
C GLY A 36 4.17 12.57 8.85
N TRP A 37 5.11 11.79 8.31
CA TRP A 37 5.93 12.17 7.17
C TRP A 37 5.38 11.53 5.89
N LEU A 38 5.14 12.37 4.89
CA LEU A 38 4.73 11.92 3.57
C LEU A 38 5.96 11.43 2.80
N LEU A 39 5.90 10.20 2.29
CA LEU A 39 6.89 9.65 1.36
C LEU A 39 6.25 9.57 -0.02
N GLU A 40 6.97 10.05 -1.03
CA GLU A 40 6.45 10.18 -2.39
C GLU A 40 7.46 9.73 -3.46
N ARG A 41 6.95 8.95 -4.42
CA ARG A 41 7.65 8.58 -5.66
C ARG A 41 6.63 8.40 -6.78
N ASP A 42 6.91 8.96 -7.95
CA ASP A 42 6.06 8.85 -9.15
C ASP A 42 4.57 9.17 -8.90
N GLY A 43 4.31 10.21 -8.09
CA GLY A 43 2.96 10.63 -7.70
C GLY A 43 2.23 9.69 -6.74
N ARG A 44 2.89 8.61 -6.27
CA ARG A 44 2.39 7.69 -5.24
C ARG A 44 2.84 8.16 -3.88
N ARG A 45 1.92 8.10 -2.91
CA ARG A 45 2.11 8.62 -1.56
C ARG A 45 1.81 7.57 -0.51
N ILE A 46 2.58 7.61 0.56
CA ILE A 46 2.30 6.91 1.82
C ILE A 46 2.59 7.86 2.98
N ILE A 47 2.02 7.58 4.14
CA ILE A 47 2.33 8.31 5.36
C ILE A 47 3.01 7.39 6.38
N GLU A 48 4.20 7.78 6.82
CA GLU A 48 4.85 7.23 8.00
C GLU A 48 4.33 7.99 9.22
N LEU A 49 3.61 7.31 10.11
CA LEU A 49 3.03 7.91 11.31
C LEU A 49 4.12 8.40 12.25
N GLU A 50 3.82 9.53 12.92
CA GLU A 50 4.56 9.89 14.12
C GLU A 50 4.43 8.78 15.18
N PRO A 51 5.49 8.52 15.98
CA PRO A 51 5.45 7.49 17.02
C PRO A 51 4.43 7.75 18.12
N ASP A 52 3.99 9.01 18.28
CA ASP A 52 3.03 9.42 19.29
C ASP A 52 1.63 8.87 18.98
N ALA A 53 0.90 8.41 20.00
CA ALA A 53 -0.49 7.96 19.86
C ALA A 53 -1.41 9.06 19.28
N ALA A 54 -1.11 10.33 19.54
CA ALA A 54 -1.80 11.49 18.96
C ALA A 54 -1.62 11.63 17.45
N ALA A 55 -0.80 10.79 16.81
CA ALA A 55 -0.70 10.78 15.35
C ALA A 55 -1.94 10.24 14.64
N ILE A 56 -2.89 9.65 15.38
CA ILE A 56 -4.19 9.22 14.89
C ILE A 56 -5.25 9.84 15.79
N THR A 57 -5.86 10.94 15.34
CA THR A 57 -6.95 11.58 16.07
C THR A 57 -8.26 11.34 15.34
N PRO A 58 -9.33 10.87 16.01
CA PRO A 58 -10.67 10.90 15.44
C PRO A 58 -10.98 12.32 14.96
N THR A 59 -11.46 12.47 13.73
CA THR A 59 -11.86 13.76 13.20
C THR A 59 -13.32 14.00 13.61
N PRO A 60 -13.63 14.95 14.51
CA PRO A 60 -15.01 15.42 14.66
C PRO A 60 -15.46 16.02 13.33
N GLY A 61 -16.76 15.97 13.01
CA GLY A 61 -17.27 16.42 11.71
C GLY A 61 -16.75 17.79 11.21
N SER A 62 -16.86 18.00 9.89
CA SER A 62 -16.47 19.23 9.15
C SER A 62 -15.06 19.74 9.46
N THR A 63 -14.05 19.13 8.83
CA THR A 63 -12.77 19.81 8.63
C THR A 63 -12.95 20.94 7.62
N PRO A 64 -12.47 22.18 7.87
CA PRO A 64 -12.48 23.24 6.87
C PRO A 64 -11.75 22.77 5.60
N GLY A 65 -12.40 22.90 4.44
CA GLY A 65 -11.90 22.39 3.15
C GLY A 65 -12.19 20.92 2.85
N SER A 66 -12.84 20.19 3.77
CA SER A 66 -13.33 18.84 3.48
C SER A 66 -14.56 18.91 2.57
N THR A 67 -14.53 18.17 1.45
CA THR A 67 -15.71 17.93 0.61
C THR A 67 -16.65 16.88 1.21
N LEU A 68 -16.28 16.27 2.33
CA LEU A 68 -17.09 15.26 3.01
C LEU A 68 -18.07 15.92 3.98
N THR A 69 -19.36 15.71 3.76
CA THR A 69 -20.43 16.21 4.62
C THR A 69 -20.25 15.68 6.06
N PRO A 70 -20.34 16.53 7.09
CA PRO A 70 -20.35 16.10 8.49
C PRO A 70 -21.56 15.21 8.77
N GLY A 71 -21.34 14.07 9.41
CA GLY A 71 -22.43 13.14 9.77
C GLY A 71 -22.84 12.14 8.68
N GLU A 72 -22.32 12.23 7.46
CA GLU A 72 -22.52 11.17 6.46
C GLU A 72 -21.56 9.97 6.70
N PRO A 73 -22.03 8.72 6.50
CA PRO A 73 -21.14 7.56 6.53
C PRO A 73 -20.00 7.72 5.52
N VAL A 74 -18.75 7.45 5.92
CA VAL A 74 -17.66 7.30 4.95
C VAL A 74 -17.85 5.96 4.27
N VAL A 75 -18.36 5.97 3.04
CA VAL A 75 -18.37 4.77 2.22
C VAL A 75 -16.98 4.62 1.62
N ALA A 76 -16.28 3.54 2.01
CA ALA A 76 -15.02 3.19 1.36
C ALA A 76 -15.24 3.06 -0.15
N PRO A 77 -14.28 3.51 -1.00
CA PRO A 77 -14.39 3.35 -2.44
C PRO A 77 -14.68 1.89 -2.80
N GLY A 78 -15.65 1.69 -3.69
CA GLY A 78 -15.96 0.36 -4.20
C GLY A 78 -14.74 -0.30 -4.84
N VAL A 79 -14.71 -1.63 -4.77
CA VAL A 79 -13.70 -2.44 -5.48
C VAL A 79 -14.16 -2.63 -6.91
N LEU A 80 -13.42 -2.09 -7.87
CA LEU A 80 -13.68 -2.32 -9.30
C LEU A 80 -12.89 -3.57 -9.75
N PRO A 81 -13.54 -4.70 -10.03
CA PRO A 81 -12.86 -5.87 -10.58
C PRO A 81 -12.36 -5.57 -12.00
N LEU A 82 -11.12 -5.97 -12.30
CA LEU A 82 -10.49 -5.82 -13.62
C LEU A 82 -10.19 -7.16 -14.30
N GLY A 83 -10.47 -8.28 -13.62
CA GLY A 83 -10.28 -9.63 -14.13
C GLY A 83 -8.90 -10.21 -13.82
N GLU A 84 -8.57 -11.33 -14.43
CA GLU A 84 -7.25 -11.95 -14.28
C GLU A 84 -6.16 -11.13 -14.98
N ALA A 85 -5.00 -11.02 -14.35
CA ALA A 85 -3.85 -10.32 -14.91
C ALA A 85 -2.53 -11.02 -14.55
N SER A 86 -1.50 -10.72 -15.32
CA SER A 86 -0.13 -11.21 -15.12
C SER A 86 0.86 -10.06 -15.27
N PHE A 87 1.76 -9.92 -14.31
CA PHE A 87 2.76 -8.86 -14.28
C PHE A 87 4.14 -9.45 -14.09
N GLN A 88 5.15 -8.85 -14.72
CA GLN A 88 6.56 -9.16 -14.49
C GLN A 88 7.18 -7.99 -13.75
N GLY A 89 7.91 -8.24 -12.66
CA GLY A 89 8.42 -7.17 -11.82
C GLY A 89 9.18 -7.67 -10.60
N GLU A 90 9.23 -6.81 -9.59
CA GLU A 90 9.88 -7.06 -8.31
C GLU A 90 8.92 -6.80 -7.15
N ILE A 91 8.91 -7.69 -6.16
CA ILE A 91 8.18 -7.49 -4.92
C ILE A 91 9.07 -6.71 -3.95
N VAL A 92 8.60 -5.52 -3.56
CA VAL A 92 9.31 -4.57 -2.71
C VAL A 92 8.54 -4.30 -1.42
N ASP A 93 9.23 -3.83 -0.38
CA ASP A 93 8.53 -3.13 0.69
C ASP A 93 8.23 -1.71 0.23
N LEU A 94 6.97 -1.31 0.39
CA LEU A 94 6.50 -0.05 -0.17
C LEU A 94 7.21 1.16 0.47
N LYS A 95 7.59 1.08 1.75
CA LYS A 95 8.06 2.25 2.51
C LYS A 95 9.42 2.72 2.03
N CYS A 96 10.36 1.80 1.94
CA CYS A 96 11.68 2.10 1.41
C CYS A 96 11.61 2.44 -0.07
N PHE A 97 10.83 1.70 -0.87
CA PHE A 97 10.70 1.96 -2.31
C PHE A 97 10.20 3.38 -2.62
N LEU A 98 9.25 3.88 -1.82
CA LEU A 98 8.64 5.22 -1.94
C LEU A 98 9.47 6.35 -1.31
N GLY A 99 10.66 6.07 -0.77
CA GLY A 99 11.64 7.10 -0.45
C GLY A 99 12.22 7.11 0.96
N ALA A 100 11.80 6.19 1.86
CA ALA A 100 12.44 6.09 3.17
C ALA A 100 13.91 5.61 3.09
N MET A 101 14.31 4.99 1.97
CA MET A 101 15.67 4.55 1.71
C MET A 101 15.98 4.63 0.20
N LYS A 102 17.25 4.88 -0.15
CA LYS A 102 17.73 4.83 -1.53
C LYS A 102 19.06 4.04 -1.59
N PRO A 103 19.16 2.95 -2.38
CA PRO A 103 18.08 2.31 -3.14
C PRO A 103 17.05 1.63 -2.20
N GLY A 104 15.79 1.58 -2.63
CA GLY A 104 14.69 0.91 -1.92
C GLY A 104 14.23 -0.36 -2.64
N ASP A 105 15.08 -0.88 -3.51
CA ASP A 105 14.83 -1.94 -4.48
C ASP A 105 16.09 -2.80 -4.70
N GLY A 106 15.90 -3.94 -5.37
CA GLY A 106 16.95 -4.86 -5.74
C GLY A 106 17.52 -5.68 -4.58
N ARG A 107 18.44 -6.59 -4.91
CA ARG A 107 18.99 -7.57 -3.97
C ARG A 107 19.66 -6.96 -2.74
N ALA A 108 20.28 -5.78 -2.87
CA ALA A 108 20.92 -5.09 -1.75
C ALA A 108 19.90 -4.73 -0.65
N HIS A 109 18.63 -4.57 -1.02
CA HIS A 109 17.55 -4.22 -0.11
C HIS A 109 16.74 -5.43 0.38
N LYS A 110 16.98 -6.63 -0.17
CA LYS A 110 16.20 -7.85 0.11
C LYS A 110 16.01 -8.16 1.60
N ALA A 111 17.10 -8.17 2.37
CA ALA A 111 17.03 -8.49 3.79
C ALA A 111 16.21 -7.46 4.58
N CYS A 112 16.39 -6.17 4.26
CA CYS A 112 15.65 -5.08 4.86
C CYS A 112 14.16 -5.14 4.49
N ALA A 113 13.83 -5.31 3.22
CA ALA A 113 12.46 -5.43 2.71
C ALA A 113 11.74 -6.64 3.30
N THR A 114 12.44 -7.78 3.42
CA THR A 114 11.89 -8.99 4.05
C THR A 114 11.49 -8.74 5.50
N LEU A 115 12.33 -8.03 6.26
CA LEU A 115 12.01 -7.67 7.65
C LEU A 115 10.81 -6.72 7.71
N CYS A 116 10.79 -5.68 6.87
CA CYS A 116 9.67 -4.74 6.76
C CYS A 116 8.33 -5.45 6.47
N ILE A 117 8.30 -6.31 5.45
CA ILE A 117 7.08 -7.03 5.03
C ILE A 117 6.65 -8.05 6.09
N ARG A 118 7.60 -8.79 6.69
CA ARG A 118 7.31 -9.72 7.80
C ARG A 118 6.65 -9.00 8.97
N ASN A 119 7.05 -7.77 9.24
CA ASN A 119 6.54 -6.91 10.31
C ASN A 119 5.32 -6.06 9.91
N GLY A 120 4.70 -6.35 8.76
CA GLY A 120 3.41 -5.79 8.40
C GLY A 120 3.45 -4.62 7.41
N ILE A 121 4.61 -4.18 6.92
CA ILE A 121 4.61 -3.25 5.78
C ILE A 121 4.00 -3.98 4.58
N PRO A 122 2.95 -3.45 3.93
CA PRO A 122 2.29 -4.18 2.85
C PRO A 122 3.24 -4.45 1.67
N PRO A 123 3.22 -5.67 1.10
CA PRO A 123 4.03 -5.99 -0.06
C PRO A 123 3.44 -5.35 -1.32
N MET A 124 4.30 -4.74 -2.13
CA MET A 124 3.93 -4.12 -3.39
C MET A 124 4.73 -4.77 -4.51
N LEU A 125 4.06 -5.10 -5.62
CA LEU A 125 4.71 -5.46 -6.87
C LEU A 125 4.92 -4.19 -7.68
N VAL A 126 6.17 -3.93 -8.07
CA VAL A 126 6.54 -2.89 -9.01
C VAL A 126 6.84 -3.55 -10.34
N ALA A 127 6.05 -3.20 -11.37
CA ALA A 127 6.14 -3.82 -12.70
C ALA A 127 6.35 -2.74 -13.77
N PRO A 128 7.43 -2.81 -14.58
CA PRO A 128 7.63 -1.87 -15.67
C PRO A 128 6.61 -2.05 -16.79
N ARG A 129 6.16 -0.92 -17.34
CA ARG A 129 5.30 -0.83 -18.52
C ARG A 129 6.13 -0.59 -19.77
N SER A 130 5.54 -0.83 -20.94
CA SER A 130 6.20 -0.65 -22.24
C SER A 130 6.61 0.80 -22.54
N ASP A 131 5.94 1.77 -21.91
CA ASP A 131 6.24 3.20 -22.02
C ASP A 131 7.32 3.68 -21.02
N GLY A 132 7.91 2.75 -20.26
CA GLY A 132 8.94 3.05 -19.25
C GLY A 132 8.39 3.49 -17.89
N SER A 133 7.08 3.68 -17.74
CA SER A 133 6.46 3.94 -16.43
C SER A 133 6.32 2.65 -15.61
N LEU A 134 5.96 2.80 -14.32
CA LEU A 134 5.82 1.68 -13.39
C LEU A 134 4.36 1.50 -12.97
N ASP A 135 3.90 0.25 -12.99
CA ASP A 135 2.71 -0.16 -12.25
C ASP A 135 3.08 -0.44 -10.80
N TYR A 136 2.23 0.08 -9.90
CA TYR A 136 2.33 -0.06 -8.45
C TYR A 136 1.13 -0.87 -7.96
N ILE A 137 1.35 -2.13 -7.60
CA ILE A 137 0.28 -3.09 -7.36
C ILE A 137 0.40 -3.64 -5.95
N LEU A 138 -0.57 -3.34 -5.10
CA LEU A 138 -0.66 -3.91 -3.75
C LEU A 138 -0.98 -5.40 -3.84
N LEU A 139 -0.19 -6.24 -3.18
CA LEU A 139 -0.42 -7.69 -3.16
C LEU A 139 -1.26 -8.09 -1.96
N THR A 140 -2.35 -8.80 -2.24
CA THR A 140 -3.30 -9.30 -1.24
C THR A 140 -3.55 -10.79 -1.38
N ASP A 141 -4.00 -11.45 -0.32
CA ASP A 141 -4.56 -12.80 -0.43
C ASP A 141 -5.98 -12.75 -1.05
N SER A 142 -6.56 -13.91 -1.33
CA SER A 142 -7.91 -14.02 -1.90
C SER A 142 -9.02 -13.43 -1.00
N ALA A 143 -8.74 -13.17 0.28
CA ALA A 143 -9.65 -12.51 1.22
C ALA A 143 -9.43 -10.99 1.29
N GLY A 144 -8.51 -10.44 0.47
CA GLY A 144 -8.17 -9.02 0.47
C GLY A 144 -7.28 -8.58 1.63
N ARG A 145 -6.70 -9.51 2.39
CA ARG A 145 -5.71 -9.23 3.45
C ARG A 145 -4.32 -9.15 2.85
N SER A 146 -3.34 -8.69 3.62
CA SER A 146 -1.95 -8.63 3.16
C SER A 146 -1.43 -10.00 2.68
N ALA A 147 -0.81 -10.04 1.49
CA ALA A 147 -0.18 -11.24 0.94
C ALA A 147 1.19 -11.58 1.58
N ARG A 148 1.52 -10.98 2.74
CA ARG A 148 2.87 -11.08 3.37
C ARG A 148 3.44 -12.50 3.38
N ALA A 149 2.62 -13.50 3.72
CA ALA A 149 3.07 -14.88 3.89
C ALA A 149 3.40 -15.56 2.55
N LEU A 150 2.69 -15.17 1.48
CA LEU A 150 2.86 -15.71 0.14
C LEU A 150 4.11 -15.17 -0.55
N VAL A 151 4.56 -13.97 -0.19
CA VAL A 151 5.63 -13.28 -0.90
C VAL A 151 7.03 -13.45 -0.31
N LEU A 152 7.17 -13.90 0.96
CA LEU A 152 8.46 -13.83 1.69
C LEU A 152 9.65 -14.45 0.94
N GLY A 153 9.43 -15.54 0.20
CA GLY A 153 10.47 -16.23 -0.56
C GLY A 153 10.89 -15.54 -1.87
N HIS A 154 10.20 -14.47 -2.26
CA HIS A 154 10.29 -13.86 -3.58
C HIS A 154 10.65 -12.36 -3.55
N ILE A 155 10.81 -11.79 -2.35
CA ILE A 155 11.10 -10.37 -2.16
C ILE A 155 12.43 -10.02 -2.83
N ALA A 156 12.44 -8.92 -3.57
CA ALA A 156 13.57 -8.39 -4.31
C ALA A 156 14.17 -9.32 -5.39
N ASP A 157 13.47 -10.40 -5.73
CA ASP A 157 13.81 -11.25 -6.87
C ASP A 157 12.93 -10.89 -8.07
N PRO A 158 13.44 -11.02 -9.31
CA PRO A 158 12.62 -10.96 -10.51
C PRO A 158 11.55 -12.05 -10.50
N VAL A 159 10.28 -11.67 -10.64
CA VAL A 159 9.15 -12.60 -10.62
C VAL A 159 8.13 -12.29 -11.69
N THR A 160 7.36 -13.32 -12.05
CA THR A 160 6.04 -13.16 -12.65
C THR A 160 4.98 -13.42 -11.58
N VAL A 161 4.01 -12.51 -11.45
CA VAL A 161 2.89 -12.63 -10.52
C VAL A 161 1.57 -12.63 -11.31
N ARG A 162 0.76 -13.66 -11.10
CA ARG A 162 -0.58 -13.80 -11.69
C ARG A 162 -1.63 -13.69 -10.59
N GLY A 163 -2.81 -13.20 -10.91
CA GLY A 163 -3.89 -13.12 -9.92
C GLY A 163 -5.11 -12.38 -10.44
N VAL A 164 -6.04 -12.13 -9.52
CA VAL A 164 -7.25 -11.36 -9.82
C VAL A 164 -6.99 -9.89 -9.52
N LEU A 165 -6.97 -9.07 -10.56
CA LEU A 165 -6.72 -7.65 -10.48
C LEU A 165 -8.02 -6.89 -10.15
N SER A 166 -7.91 -5.92 -9.27
CA SER A 166 -8.95 -4.96 -8.98
C SER A 166 -8.36 -3.58 -8.71
N ARG A 167 -9.22 -2.57 -8.73
CA ARG A 167 -8.84 -1.19 -8.41
C ARG A 167 -9.70 -0.67 -7.26
N ARG A 168 -9.06 -0.04 -6.28
CA ARG A 168 -9.71 0.72 -5.20
C ARG A 168 -9.24 2.15 -5.26
N ALA A 169 -10.15 3.07 -5.59
CA ALA A 169 -9.82 4.44 -5.98
C ALA A 169 -8.71 4.47 -7.04
N ASP A 170 -7.51 4.91 -6.69
CA ASP A 170 -6.35 5.05 -7.56
C ASP A 170 -5.27 3.98 -7.38
N LEU A 171 -5.49 2.98 -6.51
CA LEU A 171 -4.54 1.90 -6.23
C LEU A 171 -4.98 0.58 -6.86
N LEU A 172 -4.05 -0.10 -7.52
CA LEU A 172 -4.24 -1.47 -8.04
C LEU A 172 -3.97 -2.50 -6.94
N TRP A 173 -4.83 -3.50 -6.89
CA TRP A 173 -4.77 -4.62 -5.96
C TRP A 173 -4.74 -5.91 -6.78
N LEU A 174 -3.81 -6.81 -6.47
CA LEU A 174 -3.75 -8.13 -7.08
C LEU A 174 -3.92 -9.17 -5.98
N ALA A 175 -5.05 -9.88 -6.02
CA ALA A 175 -5.30 -11.02 -5.15
C ALA A 175 -4.55 -12.24 -5.69
N ILE A 176 -3.73 -12.84 -4.83
CA ILE A 176 -2.83 -13.95 -5.16
C ILE A 176 -3.04 -15.14 -4.21
N ASP A 177 -2.60 -16.31 -4.67
CA ASP A 177 -2.53 -17.57 -3.94
C ASP A 177 -1.08 -18.14 -3.93
N ASP A 178 -0.91 -19.36 -3.43
CA ASP A 178 0.38 -20.06 -3.32
C ASP A 178 1.02 -20.45 -4.67
N ARG A 179 0.27 -20.41 -5.78
CA ARG A 179 0.75 -20.74 -7.13
C ARG A 179 0.91 -19.51 -8.02
N SER A 180 0.62 -18.34 -7.49
CA SER A 180 0.54 -17.09 -8.22
C SER A 180 1.91 -16.48 -8.57
N ILE A 181 2.98 -16.87 -7.87
CA ILE A 181 4.32 -16.29 -8.04
C ILE A 181 5.28 -17.32 -8.62
N THR A 182 5.92 -16.98 -9.74
CA THR A 182 6.97 -17.81 -10.35
C THR A 182 8.26 -17.01 -10.51
N PRO A 183 9.43 -17.54 -10.11
CA PRO A 183 10.73 -16.91 -10.38
C PRO A 183 10.96 -16.70 -11.88
N ARG A 184 11.75 -15.67 -12.21
CA ARG A 184 12.23 -15.41 -13.57
C ARG A 184 13.72 -15.74 -13.71
#